data_AF-X1FTS0-F1
#
_entry.id   AF-X1FTS0-F1
#
_cell.length_a   1.000
_cell.length_b   1.000
_cell.length_c   1.000
_cell.angle_alpha   90.00
_cell.angle_beta   90.00
_cell.angle_gamma   90.00
#
_symmetry.space_group_name_H-M   'P 1'
#
loop_
_entity.id
_entity.type
_entity.pdbx_description
1 polymer ?
#
loop_
_entity_poly.entity_id
_entity_poly.type
_entity_poly.pdbx_seq_one_letter_code
_entity_poly.pdbx_strand_id
1 'polypeptide(L)'
;HPYTPAYYDLFKDRRKSAKKVLELGVLEGRSLMMWREFFPNAHIYGIDVNEDCIRIFEDDDRVTVFEYDQTSPRDMIELIDKIGSDIDIVVDDGSHIPPHQIYACLTLMKLIDKGVIYVVEDVKAPRPRKGYLGIKFFLRGYDVNEPNLEPIRKKYGIGRHRGDDRLIVVKHREKGYG
;
A
#
# COMPACT_ATOMS: atom_id res chain seq x y z
N HIS A 1 6.19 10.14 -7.56
CA HIS A 1 4.89 10.86 -7.56
C HIS A 1 4.78 11.81 -6.35
N PRO A 2 3.87 12.80 -6.32
CA PRO A 2 3.75 13.76 -5.21
C PRO A 2 2.99 13.20 -3.99
N TYR A 3 3.23 11.95 -3.63
CA TYR A 3 2.44 11.27 -2.60
C TYR A 3 2.90 11.56 -1.18
N THR A 4 4.15 11.99 -0.98
CA THR A 4 4.71 12.21 0.36
C THR A 4 3.87 13.14 1.26
N PRO A 5 3.23 14.23 0.78
CA PRO A 5 2.38 15.05 1.65
C PRO A 5 1.04 14.39 1.96
N ALA A 6 0.49 13.60 1.03
CA ALA A 6 -0.72 12.81 1.28
C ALA A 6 -0.44 11.70 2.32
N TYR A 7 0.70 11.04 2.22
CA TYR A 7 1.17 10.09 3.22
C TYR A 7 1.39 10.72 4.59
N TYR A 8 2.01 11.90 4.62
CA TYR A 8 2.17 12.65 5.86
C TYR A 8 0.81 12.91 6.52
N ASP A 9 -0.17 13.42 5.79
CA ASP A 9 -1.49 13.69 6.36
C ASP A 9 -2.24 12.41 6.77
N LEU A 10 -2.06 11.32 6.04
CA LEU A 10 -2.69 10.04 6.35
C LEU A 10 -2.09 9.37 7.60
N PHE A 11 -0.79 9.53 7.84
CA PHE A 11 -0.05 8.71 8.80
C PHE A 11 0.68 9.47 9.92
N LYS A 12 0.71 10.81 9.90
CA LYS A 12 1.40 11.63 10.93
C LYS A 12 1.03 11.25 12.36
N ASP A 13 -0.24 10.93 12.61
CA ASP A 13 -0.75 10.60 13.94
C ASP A 13 -0.42 9.15 14.36
N ARG A 14 -0.02 8.31 13.40
CA ARG A 14 0.38 6.90 13.62
C ARG A 14 1.89 6.67 13.65
N ARG A 15 2.71 7.71 13.41
CA ARG A 15 4.17 7.59 13.29
C ARG A 15 4.83 6.78 14.40
N LYS A 16 4.45 7.06 15.66
CA LYS A 16 5.03 6.39 16.84
C LYS A 16 4.31 5.11 17.23
N SER A 17 3.06 4.94 16.81
CA SER A 17 2.21 3.81 17.22
C SER A 17 2.27 2.63 16.25
N ALA A 18 2.48 2.87 14.95
CA ALA A 18 2.62 1.83 13.95
C ALA A 18 3.81 0.91 14.30
N LYS A 19 3.59 -0.39 14.16
CA LYS A 19 4.52 -1.48 14.47
C LYS A 19 4.89 -2.30 13.24
N LYS A 20 3.98 -2.48 12.29
CA LYS A 20 4.24 -3.25 11.07
C LYS A 20 3.72 -2.52 9.84
N VAL A 21 4.63 -2.24 8.91
CA VAL A 21 4.32 -1.62 7.61
C VAL A 21 4.76 -2.58 6.52
N LEU A 22 3.86 -2.91 5.60
CA LEU A 22 4.15 -3.79 4.46
C LEU A 22 4.07 -2.98 3.16
N GLU A 23 5.06 -3.12 2.29
CA GLU A 23 5.05 -2.60 0.93
C GLU A 23 5.10 -3.74 -0.09
N LEU A 24 4.24 -3.68 -1.10
CA LEU A 24 4.28 -4.55 -2.27
C LEU A 24 4.96 -3.76 -3.40
N GLY A 25 6.08 -4.26 -3.91
CA GLY A 25 6.99 -3.53 -4.80
C GLY A 25 8.11 -2.85 -4.01
N VAL A 26 9.35 -3.32 -4.16
CA VAL A 26 10.52 -2.76 -3.45
C VAL A 26 11.41 -1.97 -4.41
N LEU A 27 11.62 -2.47 -5.62
CA LEU A 27 12.50 -1.87 -6.62
C LEU A 27 13.90 -1.54 -6.05
N GLU A 28 14.23 -0.25 -5.87
CA GLU A 28 15.52 0.22 -5.34
C GLU A 28 15.50 0.45 -3.81
N GLY A 29 14.41 0.10 -3.12
CA GLY A 29 14.30 0.19 -1.66
C GLY A 29 14.12 1.59 -1.07
N ARG A 30 14.05 2.64 -1.90
CA ARG A 30 13.97 4.04 -1.43
C ARG A 30 12.73 4.32 -0.56
N SER A 31 11.59 3.75 -0.93
CA SER A 31 10.35 3.87 -0.16
C SER A 31 10.45 3.16 1.19
N LEU A 32 11.04 1.97 1.24
CA LEU A 32 11.28 1.23 2.48
C LEU A 32 12.17 2.01 3.45
N MET A 33 13.23 2.65 2.95
CA MET A 33 14.08 3.55 3.76
C MET A 33 13.27 4.73 4.30
N MET A 34 12.43 5.36 3.47
CA MET A 34 11.54 6.43 3.89
C MET A 34 10.56 5.97 4.98
N TRP A 35 9.95 4.78 4.84
CA TRP A 35 9.04 4.23 5.85
C TRP A 35 9.75 3.94 7.16
N ARG A 36 10.96 3.37 7.09
CA ARG A 36 11.82 3.08 8.25
C ARG A 36 12.15 4.34 9.06
N GLU A 37 12.35 5.48 8.39
CA GLU A 37 12.57 6.78 9.03
C GLU A 37 11.26 7.42 9.53
N PHE A 38 10.18 7.32 8.74
CA PHE A 38 8.91 7.95 9.05
C PHE A 38 8.21 7.29 10.24
N PHE A 39 8.31 5.96 10.36
CA PHE A 39 7.77 5.12 11.43
C PHE A 39 8.90 4.57 12.32
N PRO A 40 9.41 5.34 13.29
CA PRO A 40 10.61 4.99 14.07
C PRO A 40 10.47 3.71 14.91
N ASN A 41 9.24 3.25 15.19
CA ASN A 41 8.98 2.08 16.02
C ASN A 41 8.42 0.89 15.22
N ALA A 42 8.37 1.00 13.89
CA ALA A 42 7.86 -0.06 13.04
C ALA A 42 9.00 -0.93 12.49
N HIS A 43 8.68 -2.20 12.28
CA HIS A 43 9.37 -3.09 11.35
C HIS A 43 8.74 -2.90 9.97
N ILE A 44 9.58 -2.74 8.96
CA ILE A 44 9.17 -2.52 7.57
C ILE A 44 9.36 -3.84 6.83
N TYR A 45 8.31 -4.29 6.16
CA TYR A 45 8.31 -5.47 5.33
C TYR A 45 8.16 -5.05 3.87
N GLY A 46 8.89 -5.70 2.98
CA GLY A 46 8.74 -5.55 1.54
C GLY A 46 8.53 -6.89 0.87
N ILE A 47 7.77 -6.91 -0.22
CA ILE A 47 7.82 -8.02 -1.17
C ILE A 47 8.12 -7.53 -2.58
N ASP A 48 8.93 -8.29 -3.30
CA ASP A 48 9.20 -8.06 -4.72
C ASP A 48 9.41 -9.41 -5.42
N VAL A 49 9.19 -9.48 -6.74
CA VAL A 49 9.49 -10.69 -7.52
C VAL A 49 10.95 -10.76 -7.94
N ASN A 50 11.70 -9.66 -7.79
CA ASN A 50 13.13 -9.62 -8.05
C ASN A 50 13.94 -9.90 -6.78
N GLU A 51 14.62 -11.06 -6.73
CA GLU A 51 15.48 -11.48 -5.61
C GLU A 51 16.57 -10.46 -5.25
N ASP A 52 17.04 -9.65 -6.21
CA ASP A 52 18.08 -8.65 -5.97
C ASP A 52 17.63 -7.59 -4.94
N CYS A 53 16.31 -7.37 -4.81
CA CYS A 53 15.75 -6.44 -3.83
C CYS A 53 16.01 -6.89 -2.39
N ILE A 54 16.13 -8.19 -2.14
CA ILE A 54 16.41 -8.75 -0.80
C ILE A 54 17.79 -8.30 -0.32
N ARG A 55 18.77 -8.28 -1.22
CA ARG A 55 20.17 -7.97 -0.90
C ARG A 55 20.38 -6.54 -0.42
N ILE A 56 19.45 -5.63 -0.74
CA ILE A 56 19.51 -4.23 -0.33
C ILE A 56 19.43 -4.08 1.20
N PHE A 57 18.73 -5.01 1.87
CA PHE A 57 18.39 -4.92 3.30
C PHE A 57 18.85 -6.14 4.11
N GLU A 58 19.79 -6.94 3.58
CA GLU A 58 20.26 -8.18 4.24
C GLU A 58 20.82 -7.93 5.65
N ASP A 59 21.44 -6.76 5.88
CA ASP A 59 22.01 -6.35 7.17
C ASP A 59 21.14 -5.32 7.95
N ASP A 60 19.91 -5.02 7.51
CA ASP A 60 19.03 -4.06 8.21
C ASP A 60 18.23 -4.75 9.33
N ASP A 61 18.23 -4.14 10.52
CA ASP A 61 17.59 -4.68 11.72
C ASP A 61 16.07 -4.45 11.78
N ARG A 62 15.55 -3.53 10.95
CA ARG A 62 14.14 -3.12 10.94
C ARG A 62 13.49 -3.23 9.57
N VAL A 63 14.20 -3.74 8.56
CA VAL A 63 13.65 -3.96 7.22
C VAL A 63 13.84 -5.42 6.84
N THR A 64 12.78 -6.07 6.36
CA THR A 64 12.86 -7.45 5.88
C THR A 64 12.12 -7.55 4.55
N VAL A 65 12.80 -8.08 3.54
CA VAL A 65 12.25 -8.24 2.18
C VAL A 65 12.13 -9.72 1.84
N PHE A 66 11.03 -10.09 1.19
CA PHE A 66 10.79 -11.45 0.69
C PHE A 66 10.64 -11.43 -0.83
N GLU A 67 11.11 -12.50 -1.48
CA GLU A 67 10.84 -12.75 -2.90
C GLU A 67 9.46 -13.39 -3.02
N TYR A 68 8.43 -12.59 -3.29
CA TYR A 68 7.04 -13.04 -3.38
C TYR A 68 6.25 -12.28 -4.46
N ASP A 69 5.34 -13.00 -5.13
CA ASP A 69 4.45 -12.42 -6.13
C ASP A 69 3.12 -12.00 -5.49
N GLN A 70 2.78 -10.70 -5.60
CA GLN A 70 1.52 -10.15 -5.09
C GLN A 70 0.24 -10.80 -5.70
N THR A 71 0.39 -11.53 -6.81
CA THR A 71 -0.67 -12.26 -7.50
C THR A 71 -0.75 -13.74 -7.13
N SER A 72 0.22 -14.25 -6.35
CA SER A 72 0.29 -15.63 -5.90
C SER A 72 -0.43 -15.81 -4.56
N PRO A 73 -1.56 -16.55 -4.49
CA PRO A 73 -2.26 -16.78 -3.22
C PRO A 73 -1.38 -17.50 -2.20
N ARG A 74 -0.52 -18.40 -2.67
CA ARG A 74 0.41 -19.14 -1.82
C ARG A 74 1.38 -18.18 -1.14
N ASP A 75 2.03 -17.32 -1.92
CA ASP A 75 3.05 -16.42 -1.41
C ASP A 75 2.45 -15.40 -0.43
N MET A 76 1.23 -14.92 -0.72
CA MET A 76 0.51 -14.01 0.18
C MET A 76 0.10 -14.67 1.50
N ILE A 77 -0.25 -15.97 1.50
CA ILE A 77 -0.53 -16.73 2.73
C ILE A 77 0.77 -16.95 3.50
N GLU A 78 1.83 -17.42 2.84
CA GLU A 78 3.13 -17.66 3.48
C GLU A 78 3.73 -16.38 4.08
N LEU A 79 3.55 -15.24 3.41
CA LEU A 79 3.93 -13.92 3.93
C LEU A 79 3.25 -13.65 5.27
N ILE A 80 1.92 -13.76 5.33
CA ILE A 80 1.15 -13.49 6.55
C ILE A 80 1.47 -14.49 7.66
N ASP A 81 1.67 -15.76 7.32
CA ASP A 81 2.11 -16.78 8.29
C ASP A 81 3.48 -16.43 8.90
N LYS A 82 4.38 -15.81 8.12
CA LYS A 82 5.70 -15.39 8.60
C LYS A 82 5.68 -14.11 9.42
N ILE A 83 4.96 -13.08 8.97
CA ILE A 83 5.03 -11.73 9.57
C ILE A 83 3.89 -11.42 10.54
N GLY A 84 2.84 -12.23 10.56
CA GLY A 84 1.64 -12.05 11.37
C GLY A 84 0.55 -11.21 10.68
N SER A 85 -0.70 -11.35 11.15
CA SER A 85 -1.87 -10.62 10.64
C SER A 85 -2.01 -9.20 11.23
N ASP A 86 -1.21 -8.83 12.22
CA ASP A 86 -1.22 -7.56 12.95
C ASP A 86 -0.51 -6.41 12.20
N ILE A 87 -0.76 -6.32 10.89
CA ILE A 87 -0.17 -5.29 10.02
C ILE A 87 -0.98 -3.98 10.13
N ASP A 88 -0.31 -2.87 10.44
CA ASP A 88 -0.96 -1.57 10.61
C ASP A 88 -1.23 -0.87 9.28
N ILE A 89 -0.30 -1.02 8.34
CA ILE A 89 -0.28 -0.27 7.08
C ILE A 89 0.21 -1.19 5.96
N VAL A 90 -0.51 -1.18 4.83
CA VAL A 90 -0.05 -1.79 3.57
C VAL A 90 0.02 -0.71 2.49
N VAL A 91 1.09 -0.71 1.70
CA VAL A 91 1.25 0.11 0.49
C VAL A 91 1.45 -0.82 -0.71
N ASP A 92 0.55 -0.79 -1.67
CA ASP A 92 0.67 -1.52 -2.95
C ASP A 92 1.20 -0.56 -4.02
N ASP A 93 2.52 -0.58 -4.20
CA ASP A 93 3.30 0.13 -5.23
C ASP A 93 3.96 -0.87 -6.19
N GLY A 94 3.30 -2.03 -6.41
CA GLY A 94 3.87 -3.14 -7.17
C GLY A 94 3.68 -2.99 -8.68
N SER A 95 3.03 -3.95 -9.31
CA SER A 95 2.91 -4.01 -10.79
C SER A 95 2.12 -2.86 -11.46
N HIS A 96 1.32 -2.12 -10.70
CA HIS A 96 0.31 -1.16 -11.19
C HIS A 96 -0.67 -1.71 -12.26
N ILE A 97 -0.76 -3.04 -12.38
CA ILE A 97 -1.73 -3.72 -13.23
C ILE A 97 -3.04 -3.81 -12.44
N PRO A 98 -4.16 -3.21 -12.91
CA PRO A 98 -5.33 -3.07 -12.04
C PRO A 98 -5.92 -4.39 -11.54
N PRO A 99 -5.99 -5.49 -12.33
CA PRO A 99 -6.36 -6.80 -11.81
C PRO A 99 -5.46 -7.28 -10.65
N HIS A 100 -4.15 -7.02 -10.70
CA HIS A 100 -3.21 -7.41 -9.65
C HIS A 100 -3.46 -6.62 -8.37
N GLN A 101 -3.64 -5.30 -8.49
CA GLN A 101 -3.95 -4.42 -7.35
C GLN A 101 -5.28 -4.80 -6.68
N ILE A 102 -6.32 -5.08 -7.48
CA ILE A 102 -7.61 -5.56 -6.97
C ILE A 102 -7.44 -6.89 -6.24
N TYR A 103 -6.69 -7.82 -6.83
CA TYR A 103 -6.46 -9.15 -6.26
C TYR A 103 -5.68 -9.08 -4.95
N ALA A 104 -4.54 -8.37 -4.92
CA ALA A 104 -3.68 -8.25 -3.76
C ALA A 104 -4.44 -7.59 -2.59
N CYS A 105 -5.14 -6.48 -2.85
CA CYS A 105 -5.94 -5.80 -1.84
C CYS A 105 -7.06 -6.71 -1.31
N LEU A 106 -7.86 -7.36 -2.18
CA LEU A 106 -8.93 -8.26 -1.72
C LEU A 106 -8.42 -9.49 -0.96
N THR A 107 -7.21 -9.96 -1.26
CA THR A 107 -6.58 -11.11 -0.59
C THR A 107 -6.09 -10.69 0.79
N LEU A 108 -5.25 -9.67 0.87
CA LEU A 108 -4.67 -9.20 2.13
C LEU A 108 -5.73 -8.68 3.11
N MET A 109 -6.74 -7.95 2.63
CA MET A 109 -7.84 -7.46 3.48
C MET A 109 -8.70 -8.59 4.09
N LYS A 110 -8.53 -9.86 3.65
CA LYS A 110 -9.14 -11.03 4.30
C LYS A 110 -8.21 -11.74 5.28
N LEU A 111 -6.90 -11.58 5.12
CA LEU A 111 -5.88 -12.27 5.91
C LEU A 111 -5.37 -11.42 7.09
N ILE A 112 -5.48 -10.10 6.99
CA ILE A 112 -4.96 -9.12 7.97
C ILE A 112 -6.08 -8.64 8.91
N ASP A 113 -5.67 -8.21 10.11
CA ASP A 113 -6.52 -7.57 11.09
C ASP A 113 -7.22 -6.30 10.55
N LYS A 114 -8.44 -6.04 11.04
CA LYS A 114 -9.31 -5.00 10.48
C LYS A 114 -8.83 -3.56 10.69
N GLY A 115 -7.84 -3.35 11.56
CA GLY A 115 -7.27 -2.03 11.88
C GLY A 115 -6.33 -1.46 10.81
N VAL A 116 -6.02 -2.27 9.78
CA VAL A 116 -5.11 -1.93 8.69
C VAL A 116 -5.61 -0.75 7.85
N ILE A 117 -4.67 0.10 7.44
CA ILE A 117 -4.88 1.07 6.36
C ILE A 117 -4.14 0.56 5.13
N TYR A 118 -4.88 0.25 4.07
CA TYR A 118 -4.32 -0.21 2.80
C TYR A 118 -4.30 0.94 1.80
N VAL A 119 -3.16 1.21 1.16
CA VAL A 119 -3.00 2.26 0.14
C VAL A 119 -2.60 1.60 -1.17
N VAL A 120 -3.26 1.93 -2.26
CA VAL A 120 -2.90 1.50 -3.62
C VAL A 120 -2.36 2.71 -4.36
N GLU A 121 -1.11 2.63 -4.85
CA GLU A 121 -0.48 3.66 -5.68
C GLU A 121 -0.84 3.50 -7.17
N ASP A 122 -0.62 4.56 -7.94
CA ASP A 122 -0.71 4.59 -9.40
C ASP A 122 -1.96 3.94 -10.03
N VAL A 123 -3.11 4.16 -9.39
CA VAL A 123 -4.38 3.54 -9.80
C VAL A 123 -4.85 4.07 -11.15
N LYS A 124 -4.90 3.16 -12.13
CA LYS A 124 -5.45 3.41 -13.47
C LYS A 124 -6.96 3.15 -13.49
N ALA A 125 -7.71 4.18 -13.90
CA ALA A 125 -9.18 4.18 -14.04
C ALA A 125 -9.93 3.68 -12.77
N PRO A 126 -10.02 4.49 -11.70
CA PRO A 126 -10.59 4.07 -10.42
C PRO A 126 -12.10 3.82 -10.47
N ARG A 127 -12.80 4.39 -11.45
CA ARG A 127 -14.26 4.38 -11.57
C ARG A 127 -14.72 3.59 -12.80
N PRO A 128 -15.97 3.08 -12.80
CA PRO A 128 -16.54 2.43 -13.97
C PRO A 128 -16.50 3.31 -15.22
N ARG A 129 -16.13 2.71 -16.34
CA ARG A 129 -16.21 3.25 -17.70
C ARG A 129 -16.60 2.13 -18.66
N LYS A 130 -16.92 2.45 -19.92
CA LYS A 130 -17.36 1.45 -20.91
C LYS A 130 -16.34 0.30 -21.00
N GLY A 131 -16.79 -0.92 -20.67
CA GLY A 131 -15.98 -2.14 -20.70
C GLY A 131 -15.00 -2.34 -19.52
N TYR A 132 -15.02 -1.50 -18.49
CA TYR A 132 -14.09 -1.60 -17.36
C TYR A 132 -14.69 -1.05 -16.06
N LEU A 133 -14.78 -1.86 -15.01
CA LEU A 133 -15.47 -1.51 -13.76
C LEU A 133 -14.63 -0.65 -12.81
N GLY A 134 -13.31 -0.71 -12.89
CA GLY A 134 -12.39 0.02 -12.02
C GLY A 134 -12.31 -0.53 -10.58
N ILE A 135 -11.20 -0.24 -9.90
CA ILE A 135 -10.89 -0.79 -8.56
C ILE A 135 -11.96 -0.45 -7.51
N LYS A 136 -12.54 0.77 -7.54
CA LYS A 136 -13.54 1.18 -6.55
C LYS A 136 -14.82 0.34 -6.63
N PHE A 137 -15.15 -0.20 -7.80
CA PHE A 137 -16.29 -1.10 -7.94
C PHE A 137 -16.04 -2.44 -7.22
N PHE A 138 -14.86 -3.03 -7.39
CA PHE A 138 -14.52 -4.30 -6.74
C PHE A 138 -14.35 -4.16 -5.23
N LEU A 139 -13.85 -3.01 -4.78
CA LEU A 139 -13.64 -2.71 -3.35
C LEU A 139 -14.87 -2.10 -2.66
N ARG A 140 -16.05 -2.10 -3.30
CA ARG A 140 -17.29 -1.50 -2.75
C ARG A 140 -17.80 -2.09 -1.43
N GLY A 141 -17.21 -3.19 -0.94
CA GLY A 141 -17.48 -3.74 0.39
C GLY A 141 -16.71 -3.05 1.53
N TYR A 142 -15.72 -2.23 1.19
CA TYR A 142 -14.84 -1.52 2.11
C TYR A 142 -15.24 -0.04 2.21
N ASP A 143 -14.58 0.69 3.11
CA ASP A 143 -14.49 2.15 3.01
C ASP A 143 -13.35 2.49 2.06
N VAL A 144 -13.66 3.21 0.98
CA VAL A 144 -12.75 3.47 -0.14
C VAL A 144 -12.68 4.97 -0.41
N ASN A 145 -11.56 5.58 -0.07
CA ASN A 145 -11.29 6.99 -0.25
C ASN A 145 -10.26 7.22 -1.36
N GLU A 146 -10.43 8.29 -2.13
CA GLU A 146 -9.48 8.75 -3.15
C GLU A 146 -9.02 10.15 -2.75
N PRO A 147 -7.86 10.30 -2.08
CA PRO A 147 -7.38 11.59 -1.62
C PRO A 147 -7.21 12.58 -2.77
N ASN A 148 -7.66 13.83 -2.58
CA ASN A 148 -7.47 14.88 -3.57
C ASN A 148 -6.03 15.41 -3.51
N LEU A 149 -5.23 15.09 -4.51
CA LEU A 149 -3.81 15.49 -4.59
C LEU A 149 -3.61 16.88 -5.22
N GLU A 150 -4.63 17.51 -5.79
CA GLU A 150 -4.51 18.82 -6.47
C GLU A 150 -3.97 19.94 -5.57
N PRO A 151 -4.42 20.10 -4.30
CA PRO A 151 -3.86 21.11 -3.40
C PRO A 151 -2.36 20.91 -3.16
N ILE A 152 -1.93 19.66 -3.02
CA ILE A 152 -0.52 19.28 -2.81
C ILE A 152 0.31 19.63 -4.04
N ARG A 153 -0.17 19.28 -5.24
CA ARG A 153 0.50 19.60 -6.50
C ARG A 153 0.70 21.11 -6.66
N LYS A 154 -0.36 21.88 -6.42
CA LYS A 154 -0.31 23.34 -6.50
C LYS A 154 0.69 23.92 -5.50
N LYS A 155 0.72 23.41 -4.26
CA LYS A 155 1.62 23.89 -3.20
C LYS A 155 3.09 23.69 -3.55
N TYR A 156 3.44 22.55 -4.16
CA TYR A 156 4.83 22.18 -4.45
C TYR A 156 5.24 22.35 -5.91
N GLY A 157 4.43 23.02 -6.74
CA GLY A 157 4.74 23.28 -8.14
C GLY A 157 4.85 22.02 -9.01
N ILE A 158 4.16 20.95 -8.63
CA ILE A 158 4.23 19.65 -9.31
C ILE A 158 3.29 19.69 -10.51
N GLY A 159 3.82 19.36 -11.69
CA GLY A 159 3.13 19.47 -12.98
C GLY A 159 1.76 18.78 -13.03
N ARG A 160 0.97 19.14 -14.06
CA ARG A 160 -0.41 18.68 -14.23
C ARG A 160 -0.54 17.15 -14.20
N HIS A 161 -1.66 16.71 -13.64
CA HIS A 161 -2.13 15.33 -13.47
C HIS A 161 -1.73 14.41 -14.65
N ARG A 162 -0.77 13.49 -14.45
CA ARG A 162 -0.70 12.30 -15.31
C ARG A 162 -1.87 11.42 -14.90
N GLY A 163 -2.64 10.92 -15.87
CA GLY A 163 -3.96 10.32 -15.65
C GLY A 163 -4.00 9.08 -14.75
N ASP A 164 -2.85 8.64 -14.26
CA ASP A 164 -2.56 7.47 -13.43
C ASP A 164 -2.07 7.81 -12.01
N ASP A 165 -1.74 9.08 -11.72
CA ASP A 165 -1.21 9.49 -10.41
C ASP A 165 -2.28 9.54 -9.28
N ARG A 166 -2.91 8.41 -8.96
CA ARG A 166 -4.00 8.35 -7.98
C ARG A 166 -3.69 7.35 -6.89
N LEU A 167 -3.93 7.81 -5.65
CA LEU A 167 -3.98 6.95 -4.48
C LEU A 167 -5.42 6.51 -4.23
N ILE A 168 -5.58 5.23 -3.89
CA ILE A 168 -6.81 4.73 -3.29
C ILE A 168 -6.49 4.22 -1.88
N VAL A 169 -7.16 4.78 -0.88
CA VAL A 169 -7.07 4.35 0.52
C VAL A 169 -8.26 3.47 0.82
N VAL A 170 -8.00 2.27 1.33
CA VAL A 170 -8.99 1.23 1.62
C VAL A 170 -8.91 0.87 3.10
N LYS A 171 -10.05 0.87 3.77
CA LYS A 171 -10.19 0.48 5.18
C LYS A 171 -11.37 -0.45 5.35
N HIS A 172 -11.34 -1.27 6.40
CA HIS A 172 -12.57 -1.95 6.82
C HIS A 172 -13.61 -0.92 7.24
N ARG A 173 -14.88 -1.16 6.88
CA ARG A 173 -15.98 -0.35 7.39
C ARG A 173 -16.06 -0.54 8.89
N GLU A 174 -16.16 0.57 9.62
CA GLU A 174 -16.55 0.50 11.02
C GLU A 174 -17.92 -0.19 11.10
N LYS A 175 -18.07 -1.14 12.03
CA LYS A 175 -19.41 -1.65 12.32
C LYS A 175 -20.19 -0.45 12.86
N GLY A 176 -21.14 0.06 12.08
CA GLY A 176 -22.14 0.96 12.62
C GLY A 176 -22.80 0.22 13.78
N TYR A 177 -22.75 0.80 14.98
CA TYR A 177 -23.65 0.39 16.05
C TYR A 177 -25.06 0.70 15.56
N GLY A 178 -25.74 -0.32 15.05
CA GLY A 178 -27.18 -0.33 14.77
C GLY A 178 -27.91 -1.09 15.86
#